data_AF-A0A661BLH2-F1
#
_entry.id   AF-A0A661BLH2-F1
#
_cell.length_a   1.000
_cell.length_b   1.000
_cell.length_c   1.000
_cell.angle_alpha   90.00
_cell.angle_beta   90.00
_cell.angle_gamma   90.00
#
_symmetry.space_group_name_H-M   'P 1'
#
loop_
_entity.id
_entity.type
_entity.pdbx_description
1 polymer ?
#
loop_
_entity_poly.entity_id
_entity_poly.type
_entity_poly.pdbx_seq_one_letter_code
_entity_poly.pdbx_strand_id
1 'polypeptide(L)'
;MGLREYKHLSWLSLTAIFLLLMLFAVTIAHAYRTSLFDGARDQMTVERHWIESVVLNALQQRDYQAIDNLVKEWGRERPDVVSIRVTSANGVVLGAYQRSMPAVSGVRQRSTLAYSYNGKAAV
;
A
#
# COMPACT_ATOMS: atom_id res chain seq x y z
N MET A 1 -48.95 41.58 15.25
CA MET A 1 -48.79 40.16 15.65
C MET A 1 -48.14 39.45 14.48
N GLY A 2 -46.87 39.04 14.57
CA GLY A 2 -46.16 38.46 13.42
C GLY A 2 -44.67 38.19 13.65
N LEU A 3 -44.06 38.76 14.68
CA LEU A 3 -42.63 38.61 14.96
C LEU A 3 -42.25 37.31 15.71
N ARG A 4 -43.22 36.51 16.17
CA ARG A 4 -42.97 35.24 16.89
C ARG A 4 -42.79 34.03 15.97
N GLU A 5 -43.43 34.02 14.80
CA GLU A 5 -43.34 32.89 13.87
C GLU A 5 -42.00 32.81 13.14
N TYR A 6 -41.35 33.95 12.87
CA TYR A 6 -40.03 33.96 12.21
C TYR A 6 -38.91 33.34 13.04
N LYS A 7 -38.98 33.42 14.39
CA LYS A 7 -37.92 32.88 15.27
C LYS A 7 -37.82 31.36 15.19
N HIS A 8 -38.95 30.67 15.02
CA HIS A 8 -38.98 29.21 14.93
C HIS A 8 -38.53 28.71 13.55
N LEU A 9 -38.87 29.45 12.48
CA LEU A 9 -38.39 29.14 11.13
C LEU A 9 -36.87 29.34 10.99
N SER A 10 -36.30 30.40 11.59
CA SER A 10 -34.86 30.64 11.53
C SER A 10 -34.04 29.59 12.28
N TRP A 11 -34.58 29.02 13.37
CA TRP A 11 -33.91 27.95 14.09
C TRP A 11 -33.93 26.64 13.30
N LEU A 12 -35.05 26.32 12.65
CA LEU A 12 -35.18 25.13 11.82
C LEU A 12 -34.21 25.16 10.63
N SER A 13 -34.07 26.30 9.94
CA SER A 13 -33.12 26.42 8.84
C SER A 13 -31.66 26.28 9.30
N LEU A 14 -31.29 26.83 10.45
CA LEU A 14 -29.96 26.64 11.04
C LEU A 14 -29.69 25.17 11.38
N THR A 15 -30.65 24.46 11.98
CA THR A 15 -30.48 23.04 12.29
C THR A 15 -30.37 22.18 11.03
N ALA A 16 -31.13 22.51 9.98
CA ALA A 16 -31.06 21.82 8.70
C ALA A 16 -29.70 22.01 8.01
N ILE A 17 -29.18 23.24 8.00
CA ILE A 17 -27.84 23.54 7.48
C ILE A 17 -26.76 22.80 8.27
N PHE A 18 -26.87 22.77 9.61
CA PHE A 18 -25.91 22.07 10.46
C PHE A 18 -25.91 20.55 10.22
N LEU A 19 -27.09 19.94 10.09
CA LEU A 19 -27.22 18.53 9.72
C LEU A 19 -26.62 18.23 8.35
N LEU A 20 -26.85 19.11 7.38
CA LEU A 20 -26.30 18.96 6.03
C LEU A 20 -24.76 19.04 6.04
N LEU A 21 -24.19 19.97 6.81
CA LEU A 21 -22.74 20.06 6.99
C LEU A 21 -22.15 18.83 7.68
N MET A 22 -22.84 18.29 8.71
CA MET A 22 -22.44 17.05 9.38
C MET A 22 -22.42 15.86 8.42
N LEU A 23 -23.46 15.70 7.61
CA LEU A 23 -23.50 14.64 6.58
C LEU A 23 -22.35 14.79 5.59
N PHE A 24 -22.06 16.01 5.14
CA PHE A 24 -20.97 16.28 4.21
C PHE A 24 -19.59 16.00 4.82
N ALA A 25 -19.39 16.35 6.11
CA ALA A 25 -18.14 16.05 6.82
C ALA A 25 -17.92 14.53 6.96
N VAL A 26 -18.97 13.77 7.25
CA VAL A 26 -18.91 12.30 7.36
C VAL A 26 -18.57 11.66 6.02
N THR A 27 -19.19 12.08 4.93
CA THR A 27 -18.91 11.52 3.59
C THR A 27 -17.49 11.82 3.13
N ILE A 28 -17.00 13.06 3.36
CA ILE A 28 -15.60 13.42 3.06
C ILE A 28 -14.64 12.57 3.89
N ALA A 29 -14.85 12.45 5.20
CA ALA A 29 -13.99 11.64 6.06
C ALA A 29 -13.95 10.17 5.63
N HIS A 30 -15.07 9.64 5.14
CA HIS A 30 -15.11 8.29 4.61
C HIS A 30 -14.38 8.16 3.28
N ALA A 31 -14.57 9.10 2.35
CA ALA A 31 -13.89 9.11 1.05
C ALA A 31 -12.37 9.28 1.20
N TYR A 32 -11.93 10.11 2.15
CA TYR A 32 -10.51 10.34 2.42
C TYR A 32 -9.81 9.09 2.96
N ARG A 33 -10.53 8.24 3.72
CA ARG A 33 -9.99 6.94 4.14
C ARG A 33 -9.79 6.03 2.94
N THR A 34 -10.77 5.95 2.04
CA THR A 34 -10.70 5.05 0.87
C THR A 34 -9.59 5.47 -0.10
N SER A 35 -9.46 6.77 -0.39
CA SER A 35 -8.44 7.27 -1.33
C SER A 35 -7.00 7.06 -0.86
N LEU A 36 -6.76 7.09 0.45
CA LEU A 36 -5.44 6.76 1.01
C LEU A 36 -5.07 5.28 0.81
N PHE A 37 -6.05 4.38 0.86
CA PHE A 37 -5.80 2.95 0.61
C PHE A 37 -5.60 2.64 -0.87
N ASP A 38 -6.33 3.30 -1.76
CA ASP A 38 -6.20 3.09 -3.20
C ASP A 38 -4.86 3.63 -3.71
N GLY A 39 -4.46 4.84 -3.28
CA GLY A 39 -3.14 5.39 -3.62
C GLY A 39 -1.98 4.52 -3.13
N ALA A 40 -2.09 3.95 -1.92
CA ALA A 40 -1.07 3.05 -1.39
C ALA A 40 -0.98 1.73 -2.20
N ARG A 41 -2.09 1.21 -2.71
CA ARG A 41 -2.12 -0.01 -3.53
C ARG A 41 -1.49 0.20 -4.91
N ASP A 42 -1.78 1.31 -5.55
CA ASP A 42 -1.22 1.64 -6.87
C ASP A 42 0.30 1.82 -6.74
N GLN A 43 0.74 2.53 -5.71
CA GLN A 43 2.17 2.70 -5.43
C GLN A 43 2.87 1.37 -5.16
N MET A 44 2.26 0.48 -4.36
CA MET A 44 2.79 -0.87 -4.13
C MET A 44 2.91 -1.69 -5.41
N THR A 45 2.01 -1.51 -6.38
CA THR A 45 2.03 -2.24 -7.65
C THR A 45 3.20 -1.80 -8.54
N VAL A 46 3.43 -0.49 -8.63
CA VAL A 46 4.56 0.09 -9.37
C VAL A 46 5.89 -0.34 -8.73
N GLU A 47 5.98 -0.24 -7.41
CA GLU A 47 7.16 -0.62 -6.64
C GLU A 47 7.48 -2.12 -6.76
N ARG A 48 6.43 -2.96 -6.74
CA ARG A 48 6.56 -4.40 -7.01
C ARG A 48 7.10 -4.66 -8.41
N HIS A 49 6.59 -3.99 -9.43
CA HIS A 49 7.08 -4.23 -10.80
C HIS A 49 8.56 -3.86 -10.94
N TRP A 50 8.99 -2.81 -10.25
CA TRP A 50 10.40 -2.42 -10.20
C TRP A 50 11.27 -3.51 -9.56
N ILE A 51 10.93 -3.98 -8.34
CA ILE A 51 11.74 -5.00 -7.66
C ILE A 51 11.76 -6.31 -8.45
N GLU A 52 10.65 -6.68 -9.07
CA GLU A 52 10.55 -7.83 -9.97
C GLU A 52 11.51 -7.71 -11.16
N SER A 53 11.54 -6.56 -11.83
CA SER A 53 12.42 -6.34 -12.99
C SER A 53 13.89 -6.42 -12.60
N VAL A 54 14.26 -5.87 -11.44
CA VAL A 54 15.63 -5.84 -10.94
C VAL A 54 16.08 -7.24 -10.50
N VAL A 55 15.23 -7.96 -9.77
CA VAL A 55 15.49 -9.36 -9.37
C VAL A 55 15.59 -10.25 -10.61
N LEU A 56 14.71 -10.07 -11.60
CA LEU A 56 14.75 -10.82 -12.85
C LEU A 56 16.08 -10.60 -13.59
N ASN A 57 16.54 -9.35 -13.67
CA ASN A 57 17.82 -9.01 -14.31
C ASN A 57 19.00 -9.68 -13.58
N ALA A 58 19.04 -9.61 -12.25
CA ALA A 58 20.08 -10.28 -11.46
C ALA A 58 20.04 -11.81 -11.60
N LEU A 59 18.85 -12.41 -11.65
CA LEU A 59 18.65 -13.84 -11.91
C LEU A 59 19.18 -14.26 -13.29
N GLN A 60 18.93 -13.45 -14.33
CA GLN A 60 19.42 -13.69 -15.69
C GLN A 60 20.94 -13.62 -15.76
N GLN A 61 21.55 -12.70 -15.02
CA GLN A 61 23.01 -12.56 -14.90
C GLN A 61 23.65 -13.60 -13.98
N ARG A 62 22.84 -14.42 -13.29
CA ARG A 62 23.26 -15.39 -12.26
C ARG A 62 23.98 -14.74 -11.07
N ASP A 63 23.72 -13.45 -10.83
CA ASP A 63 24.29 -12.72 -9.70
C ASP A 63 23.36 -12.80 -8.49
N TYR A 64 23.41 -13.93 -7.79
CA TYR A 64 22.55 -14.16 -6.62
C TYR A 64 22.97 -13.32 -5.41
N GLN A 65 24.23 -12.89 -5.32
CA GLN A 65 24.71 -12.03 -4.24
C GLN A 65 24.16 -10.60 -4.39
N ALA A 66 24.07 -10.10 -5.62
CA ALA A 66 23.43 -8.81 -5.89
C ALA A 66 21.96 -8.79 -5.44
N ILE A 67 21.24 -9.91 -5.55
CA ILE A 67 19.82 -10.00 -5.12
C ILE A 67 19.68 -9.70 -3.63
N ASP A 68 20.48 -10.33 -2.76
CA ASP A 68 20.39 -10.10 -1.32
C ASP A 68 20.67 -8.65 -0.93
N ASN A 69 21.72 -8.06 -1.52
CA ASN A 69 22.09 -6.67 -1.29
C ASN A 69 20.99 -5.71 -1.76
N LEU A 70 20.43 -5.94 -2.96
CA LEU A 70 19.34 -5.14 -3.50
C LEU A 70 18.09 -5.19 -2.63
N VAL A 71 17.69 -6.39 -2.21
CA VAL A 71 16.50 -6.59 -1.37
C VAL A 71 16.67 -5.88 -0.03
N LYS A 72 17.86 -5.95 0.58
CA LYS A 72 18.15 -5.28 1.85
C LYS A 72 18.19 -3.77 1.71
N GLU A 73 18.84 -3.24 0.67
CA GLU A 73 18.96 -1.79 0.48
C GLU A 73 17.60 -1.18 0.16
N TRP A 74 16.88 -1.76 -0.81
CA TRP A 74 15.54 -1.29 -1.16
C TRP A 74 14.57 -1.37 0.03
N GLY A 75 14.61 -2.46 0.80
CA GLY A 75 13.80 -2.58 2.01
C GLY A 75 14.15 -1.55 3.08
N ARG A 76 15.42 -1.15 3.20
CA ARG A 76 15.88 -0.11 4.14
C ARG A 76 15.41 1.28 3.73
N GLU A 77 15.40 1.58 2.43
CA GLU A 77 14.94 2.87 1.89
C GLU A 77 13.41 3.05 1.97
N ARG A 78 12.66 1.96 2.18
CA ARG A 78 11.18 1.95 2.16
C ARG A 78 10.60 1.65 3.55
N PRO A 79 10.20 2.67 4.35
CA PRO A 79 9.73 2.48 5.72
C PRO A 79 8.38 1.72 5.81
N ASP A 80 7.60 1.77 4.75
CA ASP A 80 6.33 1.08 4.57
C ASP A 80 6.49 -0.43 4.31
N VAL A 81 7.68 -0.87 3.89
CA VAL A 81 7.98 -2.29 3.64
C VAL A 81 8.35 -3.00 4.94
N VAL A 82 7.58 -4.04 5.26
CA VAL A 82 7.80 -4.86 6.46
C VAL A 82 8.78 -5.99 6.21
N SER A 83 8.57 -6.69 5.10
CA SER A 83 9.28 -7.92 4.79
C SER A 83 9.32 -8.14 3.29
N ILE A 84 10.45 -8.61 2.79
CA ILE A 84 10.64 -9.06 1.40
C ILE A 84 11.35 -10.40 1.47
N ARG A 85 10.94 -11.35 0.65
CA ARG A 85 11.62 -12.63 0.57
C ARG A 85 11.65 -13.12 -0.86
N VAL A 86 12.84 -13.11 -1.45
CA VAL A 86 13.07 -13.69 -2.77
C VAL A 86 13.48 -15.14 -2.57
N THR A 87 12.69 -16.05 -3.16
CA THR A 87 12.90 -17.50 -3.07
C THR A 87 12.98 -18.09 -4.47
N SER A 88 13.98 -18.90 -4.78
CA SER A 88 14.04 -19.63 -6.04
C SER A 88 13.06 -20.81 -6.08
N ALA A 89 12.87 -21.42 -7.26
CA ALA A 89 11.95 -22.54 -7.47
C ALA A 89 12.22 -23.75 -6.57
N ASN A 90 13.49 -24.00 -6.22
CA ASN A 90 13.90 -25.07 -5.32
C ASN A 90 13.79 -24.71 -3.83
N GLY A 91 13.21 -23.55 -3.49
CA GLY A 91 12.98 -23.12 -2.11
C GLY A 91 14.18 -22.42 -1.46
N VAL A 92 15.27 -22.15 -2.18
CA VAL A 92 16.43 -21.43 -1.64
C VAL A 92 16.09 -19.95 -1.54
N VAL A 93 16.34 -19.37 -0.36
CA VAL A 93 16.18 -17.92 -0.16
C VAL A 93 17.40 -17.24 -0.78
N LEU A 94 17.15 -16.44 -1.81
CA LEU A 94 18.19 -15.68 -2.52
C LEU A 94 18.44 -14.32 -1.87
N GLY A 95 17.44 -13.78 -1.18
CA GLY A 95 17.54 -12.52 -0.47
C GLY A 95 16.34 -12.31 0.43
N ALA A 96 16.57 -11.70 1.59
CA ALA A 96 15.50 -11.38 2.52
C ALA A 96 15.77 -10.07 3.26
N TYR A 97 14.71 -9.29 3.39
CA TYR A 97 14.66 -8.12 4.25
C TYR A 97 13.51 -8.27 5.23
N GLN A 98 13.74 -7.87 6.47
CA GLN A 98 12.74 -7.81 7.51
C GLN A 98 13.07 -6.62 8.39
N ARG A 99 12.12 -5.68 8.52
CA ARG A 99 12.30 -4.56 9.44
C ARG A 99 12.13 -5.04 10.89
N SER A 100 12.80 -4.38 11.82
CA SER A 100 12.80 -4.75 13.25
C SER A 100 11.46 -4.54 13.94
N MET A 101 10.66 -3.56 13.49
CA MET A 101 9.34 -3.29 14.06
C MET A 101 8.24 -4.07 13.32
N PRO A 102 7.42 -4.87 14.02
CA PRO A 102 6.28 -5.53 13.38
C PRO A 102 5.26 -4.50 12.86
N ALA A 103 4.50 -4.87 11.82
CA ALA A 103 3.36 -4.05 11.39
C ALA A 103 2.12 -4.37 12.21
N VAL A 104 1.35 -3.34 12.54
CA VAL A 104 0.04 -3.46 13.20
C VAL A 104 -0.99 -4.06 12.23
N SER A 105 -0.89 -3.72 10.94
CA SER A 105 -1.65 -4.30 9.84
C SER A 105 -0.82 -4.25 8.57
N GLY A 106 -0.94 -5.25 7.69
CA GLY A 106 -0.20 -5.27 6.44
C GLY A 106 -0.88 -6.10 5.36
N VAL A 107 -0.52 -5.83 4.12
CA VAL A 107 -0.94 -6.61 2.96
C VAL A 107 0.21 -7.53 2.58
N ARG A 108 -0.06 -8.82 2.42
CA ARG A 108 0.92 -9.75 1.83
C ARG A 108 0.65 -9.87 0.34
N GLN A 109 1.67 -9.58 -0.46
CA GLN A 109 1.66 -9.88 -1.88
C GLN A 109 2.68 -10.98 -2.16
N ARG A 110 2.37 -11.81 -3.16
CA ARG A 110 3.27 -12.84 -3.67
C ARG A 110 3.26 -12.76 -5.19
N SER A 111 4.44 -12.74 -5.77
CA SER A 111 4.65 -12.84 -7.21
C SER A 111 5.42 -14.10 -7.57
N THR A 112 5.24 -14.56 -8.80
CA THR A 112 6.07 -15.62 -9.38
C THR A 112 6.70 -15.09 -10.65
N LEU A 113 8.02 -15.10 -10.69
CA LEU A 113 8.85 -14.66 -11.79
C LEU A 113 9.38 -15.88 -12.54
N ALA A 114 9.10 -15.98 -13.83
CA ALA A 114 9.76 -16.95 -14.71
C ALA A 114 11.02 -16.30 -15.29
N TYR A 115 12.20 -16.87 -15.01
CA TYR A 115 13.49 -16.31 -15.46
C TYR A 115 14.24 -17.22 -16.44
N SER A 116 13.79 -18.48 -16.62
CA SER A 116 14.25 -19.35 -17.71
C SER A 116 13.17 -20.40 -18.04
N TYR A 117 13.40 -21.21 -19.09
CA TYR A 117 12.47 -22.26 -19.51
C TYR A 117 12.08 -23.21 -18.37
N ASN A 118 13.00 -23.46 -17.42
CA ASN A 118 12.76 -24.29 -16.23
C ASN A 118 12.87 -23.50 -14.89
N GLY A 119 13.32 -22.25 -14.92
CA GLY A 119 13.63 -21.45 -13.73
C GLY A 119 12.48 -20.54 -13.33
N LYS A 120 11.98 -20.73 -12.10
CA LYS A 120 10.97 -19.86 -11.47
C LYS A 120 11.53 -19.29 -10.17
N ALA A 121 11.13 -18.09 -9.79
CA ALA A 121 11.39 -17.49 -8.49
C ALA A 121 10.09 -16.89 -7.95
N ALA A 122 9.97 -16.76 -6.64
CA ALA A 122 8.87 -16.10 -5.98
C ALA A 122 9.39 -14.94 -5.14
N VAL A 123 8.66 -13.83 -5.15
CA VAL A 123 8.95 -12.62 -4.36
C VAL A 123 7.73 -12.28 -3.53
#